data_AF-A0A7Y5G0W0-F1
#
_entry.id   AF-A0A7Y5G0W0-F1
#
_cell.length_a   1.000
_cell.length_b   1.000
_cell.length_c   1.000
_cell.angle_alpha   90.00
_cell.angle_beta   90.00
_cell.angle_gamma   90.00
#
_symmetry.space_group_name_H-M   'P 1'
#
loop_
_entity.id
_entity.type
_entity.pdbx_description
1 polymer ?
#
loop_
_entity_poly.entity_id
_entity_poly.type
_entity_poly.pdbx_seq_one_letter_code
_entity_poly.pdbx_strand_id
1 'polypeptide(L)' 'MKNKLVQSDPNVMMGKPVVAGTRITVELILEKLAAGETIEQLMEA' A
#
# COMPACT_ATOMS: atom_id res chain seq x y z
N MET A 1 -0.01 21.17 5.14
CA MET A 1 0.90 20.07 5.52
C MET A 1 0.82 19.00 4.44
N LYS A 2 1.95 18.51 3.91
CA LYS A 2 1.93 17.43 2.90
C LYS A 2 1.50 16.14 3.61
N ASN A 3 0.29 15.66 3.35
CA ASN A 3 -0.12 14.34 3.82
C ASN A 3 0.80 13.29 3.18
N LYS A 4 1.62 12.63 3.99
CA LYS A 4 2.40 11.48 3.54
C LYS A 4 1.43 10.31 3.34
N LEU A 5 1.11 10.01 2.08
CA LEU A 5 0.24 8.91 1.70
C LEU A 5 0.89 7.54 1.90
N VAL A 6 2.22 7.50 1.95
CA VAL A 6 3.01 6.29 2.20
C VAL A 6 3.89 6.53 3.43
N GLN A 7 3.89 5.56 4.34
CA GLN A 7 4.74 5.56 5.53
C GLN A 7 5.58 4.27 5.58
N SER A 8 6.75 4.37 6.19
CA SER A 8 7.62 3.25 6.50
C SER A 8 8.06 3.43 7.95
N ASP A 9 7.75 2.45 8.79
CA ASP A 9 8.07 2.42 10.22
C ASP A 9 8.56 1.01 10.54
N PRO A 10 9.77 0.81 11.09
CA PRO A 10 10.27 -0.51 11.48
C PRO A 10 9.31 -1.31 12.39
N ASN A 11 8.48 -0.61 13.17
CA ASN A 11 7.49 -1.22 14.06
C ASN A 11 6.19 -1.63 13.34
N VAL A 12 6.00 -1.22 12.09
CA VAL A 12 4.83 -1.54 11.26
C VAL A 12 5.26 -2.37 10.06
N MET A 13 4.75 -3.60 9.93
CA MET A 13 5.05 -4.49 8.80
C MET A 13 6.57 -4.62 8.51
N MET A 14 7.38 -4.67 9.58
CA MET A 14 8.85 -4.79 9.50
C MET A 14 9.53 -3.67 8.68
N GLY A 15 8.96 -2.47 8.66
CA GLY A 15 9.51 -1.33 7.91
C GLY A 15 9.12 -1.30 6.43
N LYS A 16 8.32 -2.27 5.94
CA LYS A 16 7.82 -2.23 4.56
C LYS A 16 7.01 -0.93 4.34
N PRO A 17 7.14 -0.27 3.17
CA PRO A 17 6.29 0.86 2.82
C PRO A 17 4.82 0.45 2.76
N VAL A 18 3.96 1.16 3.50
CA VAL A 18 2.52 0.94 3.56
C VAL A 18 1.76 2.23 3.28
N VAL A 19 0.51 2.10 2.81
CA VAL A 19 -0.41 3.25 2.71
C VAL A 19 -0.71 3.74 4.12
N ALA A 20 -0.51 5.04 4.36
CA ALA A 20 -0.67 5.66 5.65
C ALA A 20 -2.08 5.41 6.23
N GLY A 21 -2.13 5.00 7.50
CA GLY A 21 -3.39 4.63 8.16
C GLY A 21 -3.89 3.22 7.87
N THR A 22 -3.15 2.42 7.11
CA THR A 22 -3.49 1.02 6.79
C THR A 22 -2.32 0.07 7.04
N ARG A 23 -2.56 -1.23 6.89
CA ARG A 23 -1.51 -2.26 6.80
C ARG A 23 -1.35 -2.81 5.38
N ILE A 24 -1.76 -2.03 4.37
CA ILE A 24 -1.64 -2.40 2.96
C ILE A 24 -0.25 -1.97 2.47
N THR A 25 0.58 -2.94 2.09
CA THR A 25 1.92 -2.66 1.57
C THR A 25 1.86 -2.12 0.15
N VAL A 26 2.80 -1.26 -0.21
CA VAL A 26 2.94 -0.78 -1.59
C VAL A 26 3.29 -1.94 -2.54
N GLU A 27 4.07 -2.90 -2.05
CA GLU A 27 4.40 -4.16 -2.74
C GLU A 27 3.14 -4.91 -3.19
N LEU A 28 2.18 -5.12 -2.29
CA LEU A 28 0.93 -5.83 -2.63
C LEU A 28 0.14 -5.11 -3.74
N ILE A 29 0.07 -3.79 -3.69
CA ILE A 29 -0.62 -2.99 -4.72
C ILE A 29 0.08 -3.19 -6.07
N LEU A 30 1.42 -3.14 -6.09
CA LEU A 30 2.20 -3.33 -7.31
C LEU A 30 2.06 -4.75 -7.88
N GLU A 31 2.05 -5.78 -7.03
CA GLU A 31 1.84 -7.17 -7.44
C GLU A 31 0.48 -7.36 -8.12
N LYS A 32 -0.58 -6.81 -7.53
CA LYS A 32 -1.94 -6.87 -8.09
C LYS A 32 -2.07 -6.13 -9.42
N LEU A 33 -1.48 -4.93 -9.51
CA LEU A 33 -1.42 -4.19 -10.78
C LEU A 33 -0.62 -4.96 -11.84
N ALA A 34 0.49 -5.59 -11.46
CA ALA A 34 1.30 -6.41 -12.36
C ALA A 34 0.56 -7.68 -12.81
N ALA A 35 -0.32 -8.23 -11.98
CA ALA A 35 -1.24 -9.32 -12.32
C ALA A 35 -2.39 -8.89 -13.26
N GLY A 36 -2.52 -7.59 -13.54
CA GLY A 36 -3.54 -7.03 -14.42
C GLY A 36 -4.83 -6.61 -13.72
N GLU A 37 -4.85 -6.55 -12.38
CA GLU A 37 -5.99 -6.01 -11.64
C GLU A 37 -6.15 -4.50 -11.92
N THR A 38 -7.40 -4.05 -12.07
CA THR A 38 -7.70 -2.62 -12.24
C THR A 38 -7.74 -1.89 -10.90
N ILE A 39 -7.69 -0.56 -10.95
CA ILE A 39 -7.76 0.28 -9.75
C ILE A 39 -9.10 0.06 -9.02
N GLU A 40 -10.19 -0.11 -9.75
CA GLU A 40 -11.52 -0.36 -9.20
C GLU A 40 -11.54 -1.67 -8.41
N GLN A 41 -10.95 -2.74 -8.94
CA GLN A 41 -10.83 -4.03 -8.25
C GLN A 41 -10.00 -3.94 -6.97
N LEU A 42 -8.95 -3.11 -6.99
CA LEU A 42 -8.11 -2.83 -5.82
C LEU A 42 -8.86 -2.06 -4.71
N MET A 43 -9.87 -1.27 -5.06
CA MET A 43 -10.64 -0.44 -4.13
C MET A 43 -11.83 -1.17 -3.51
N GLU A 44 -12.27 -2.29 -4.09
CA GLU A 44 -13.39 -3.11 -3.60
C GLU A 44 -13.00 -4.19 -2.58
N ALA A 45 -11.70 -4.42 -2.37
CA ALA A 45 -11.15 -5.46 -1.48
C ALA A 45 -11.05 -5.00 -0.02
#